data_AF-A0A0D2SFB4-F1
#
_entry.id   AF-A0A0D2SFB4-F1
#
_cell.length_a   1.000
_cell.length_b   1.000
_cell.length_c   1.000
_cell.angle_alpha   90.00
_cell.angle_beta   90.00
_cell.angle_gamma   90.00
#
_symmetry.space_group_name_H-M   'P 1'
#
loop_
_entity.id
_entity.type
_entity.pdbx_description
1 polymer ?
#
loop_
_entity_poly.entity_id
_entity_poly.type
_entity_poly.pdbx_seq_one_letter_code
_entity_poly.pdbx_strand_id
1 'polypeptide(L)'
;MQLKAELLSPRGKIPKQGVENWLKDAKEMIAEAQDVENKVRNGRYLCRAWNGKLVDEKTREMKEFLDKAPNASEALAMDGPSGGLPLPTSELVGEGAARKEIWACLMQEEVKKIGVWGMGDVGKTTIMKHIHNDLLKEQRFERVIWVTISKEFNVMKVQDDIASALKLKEDLAIEGVLVLRGNSKLI
;
A
#
# COMPACT_ATOMS: atom_id res chain seq x y z
N MET A 1 -21.82 11.61 12.90
CA MET A 1 -20.44 12.07 12.60
C MET A 1 -19.43 10.95 12.89
N GLN A 2 -19.38 9.89 12.07
CA GLN A 2 -18.42 8.78 12.31
C GLN A 2 -17.69 8.26 11.06
N LEU A 3 -18.05 8.65 9.84
CA LEU A 3 -17.43 8.09 8.62
C LEU A 3 -16.12 8.77 8.17
N LYS A 4 -15.67 9.85 8.84
CA LYS A 4 -14.42 10.55 8.46
C LYS A 4 -13.18 9.88 9.06
N ALA A 5 -13.35 9.10 10.13
CA ALA A 5 -12.25 8.41 10.81
C ALA A 5 -11.90 7.06 10.16
N GLU A 6 -12.85 6.38 9.51
CA GLU A 6 -12.60 5.09 8.85
C GLU A 6 -12.02 5.21 7.43
N LEU A 7 -12.05 6.41 6.82
CA LEU A 7 -11.59 6.64 5.45
C LEU A 7 -10.12 7.07 5.34
N LEU A 8 -9.45 7.35 6.46
CA LEU A 8 -7.99 7.37 6.50
C LEU A 8 -7.54 5.93 6.70
N SER A 9 -7.43 5.21 5.58
CA SER A 9 -6.92 3.84 5.58
C SER A 9 -5.56 3.79 6.32
N PRO A 10 -5.31 2.80 7.19
CA PRO A 10 -4.06 2.70 7.96
C PRO A 10 -2.80 2.73 7.09
N ARG A 11 -2.92 2.41 5.80
CA ARG A 11 -1.83 2.29 4.82
C ARG A 11 -1.38 3.58 4.13
N GLY A 12 -1.84 4.77 4.54
CA GLY A 12 -1.41 6.05 3.94
C GLY A 12 -1.67 6.17 2.43
N LYS A 13 -2.64 5.40 1.90
CA LYS A 13 -2.97 5.41 0.47
C LYS A 13 -3.95 6.53 0.18
N ILE A 14 -3.52 7.50 -0.63
CA ILE A 14 -4.36 8.58 -1.13
C ILE A 14 -5.26 7.99 -2.25
N PRO A 15 -6.59 8.02 -2.11
CA PRO A 15 -7.48 7.56 -3.17
C PRO A 15 -7.28 8.39 -4.44
N LYS A 16 -7.33 7.79 -5.63
CA LYS A 16 -7.36 8.56 -6.90
C LYS A 16 -8.48 9.59 -6.84
N GLN A 17 -8.31 10.76 -7.45
CA GLN A 17 -9.33 11.82 -7.50
C GLN A 17 -10.70 11.30 -7.96
N GLY A 18 -10.73 10.32 -8.88
CA GLY A 18 -11.98 9.67 -9.32
C GLY A 18 -12.69 8.88 -8.23
N VAL A 19 -11.96 8.25 -7.30
CA VAL A 19 -12.51 7.52 -6.14
C VAL A 19 -13.03 8.49 -5.09
N GLU A 20 -12.34 9.61 -4.87
CA GLU A 20 -12.81 10.64 -3.94
C GLU A 20 -14.10 11.30 -4.43
N ASN A 21 -14.18 11.62 -5.72
CA ASN A 21 -15.38 12.17 -6.34
C ASN A 21 -16.53 11.16 -6.27
N TRP A 22 -16.29 9.90 -6.64
CA TRP A 22 -17.29 8.84 -6.52
C TRP A 22 -17.76 8.66 -5.07
N LEU A 23 -16.86 8.68 -4.10
CA LEU A 23 -17.24 8.53 -2.69
C LEU A 23 -18.06 9.73 -2.17
N LYS A 24 -17.79 10.93 -2.68
CA LYS A 24 -18.59 12.12 -2.37
C LYS A 24 -20.00 11.96 -2.92
N ASP A 25 -20.14 11.56 -4.19
CA ASP A 25 -21.42 11.35 -4.85
C ASP A 25 -22.23 10.23 -4.16
N ALA A 26 -21.57 9.15 -3.73
CA ALA A 26 -22.19 8.05 -2.99
C ALA A 26 -22.79 8.52 -1.65
N LYS A 27 -22.09 9.41 -0.94
CA LYS A 27 -22.57 9.97 0.34
C LYS A 27 -23.77 10.88 0.14
N GLU A 28 -23.76 11.69 -0.91
CA GLU A 28 -24.88 12.55 -1.28
C GLU A 28 -26.12 11.72 -1.62
N MET A 29 -25.94 10.65 -2.39
CA MET A 29 -27.01 9.72 -2.75
C MET A 29 -27.62 9.00 -1.55
N ILE A 30 -26.80 8.56 -0.59
CA ILE A 30 -27.28 7.96 0.65
C ILE A 30 -28.11 8.98 1.46
N ALA A 31 -27.68 10.23 1.52
CA ALA A 31 -28.41 11.29 2.23
C ALA A 31 -29.77 11.58 1.57
N GLU A 32 -29.84 11.61 0.24
CA GLU A 32 -31.10 11.77 -0.49
C GLU A 32 -32.06 10.59 -0.29
N ALA A 33 -31.55 9.35 -0.30
CA ALA A 33 -32.35 8.16 -0.05
C ALA A 33 -32.97 8.18 1.36
N GLN A 34 -32.20 8.62 2.36
CA GLN A 34 -32.67 8.78 3.74
C GLN A 34 -33.73 9.90 3.86
N ASP A 35 -33.61 11.00 3.12
CA ASP A 35 -34.63 12.05 3.08
C ASP A 35 -35.95 11.54 2.48
N VAL A 36 -35.88 10.76 1.39
CA VAL A 36 -37.06 10.10 0.80
C VAL A 36 -37.70 9.14 1.80
N GLU A 37 -36.92 8.30 2.48
CA GLU A 37 -37.42 7.38 3.50
C GLU A 37 -38.12 8.14 4.65
N ASN A 38 -37.51 9.24 5.12
CA ASN A 38 -38.08 10.09 6.17
C ASN A 38 -39.39 10.75 5.74
N LYS A 39 -39.51 11.20 4.48
CA LYS A 39 -40.73 11.81 3.94
C LYS A 39 -41.87 10.79 3.81
N VAL A 40 -41.54 9.55 3.41
CA VAL A 40 -42.50 8.43 3.36
C VAL A 40 -42.97 8.07 4.78
N ARG A 41 -42.03 7.95 5.73
CA ARG A 41 -42.33 7.61 7.13
C ARG A 41 -43.15 8.67 7.85
N ASN A 42 -42.90 9.96 7.59
CA ASN A 42 -43.59 11.08 8.25
C ASN A 42 -44.89 11.52 7.55
N GLY A 43 -45.40 10.74 6.59
CA GLY A 43 -46.79 10.79 6.15
C GLY A 43 -47.24 12.08 5.44
N ARG A 44 -46.36 12.80 4.74
CA ARG A 44 -46.68 14.09 4.13
C ARG A 44 -46.92 14.09 2.60
N TYR A 45 -47.40 12.98 2.02
CA TYR A 45 -47.95 12.90 0.64
C TYR A 45 -49.08 11.84 0.52
N LEU A 46 -50.11 12.15 -0.29
CA LEU A 46 -51.46 11.58 -0.19
C LEU A 46 -51.75 10.29 -1.00
N CYS A 47 -50.80 9.65 -1.71
CA CYS A 47 -51.09 8.47 -2.55
C CYS A 47 -49.96 7.42 -2.61
N ARG A 48 -50.28 6.13 -2.45
CA ARG A 48 -49.33 4.99 -2.55
C ARG A 48 -48.58 4.91 -3.89
N ALA A 49 -49.23 5.26 -5.00
CA ALA A 49 -48.65 5.21 -6.34
C ALA A 49 -47.50 6.21 -6.56
N TRP A 50 -47.55 7.38 -5.91
CA TRP A 50 -46.51 8.41 -6.05
C TRP A 50 -45.24 8.02 -5.28
N ASN A 51 -45.39 7.35 -4.13
CA ASN A 51 -44.27 6.84 -3.35
C ASN A 51 -43.54 5.70 -4.08
N GLY A 52 -44.27 4.79 -4.73
CA GLY A 52 -43.66 3.72 -5.54
C GLY A 52 -42.77 4.28 -6.65
N LYS A 53 -43.28 5.27 -7.40
CA LYS A 53 -42.52 5.89 -8.50
C LYS A 53 -41.23 6.59 -8.02
N LEU A 54 -41.26 7.24 -6.86
CA LEU A 54 -40.08 7.91 -6.30
C LEU A 54 -39.02 6.92 -5.81
N VAL A 55 -39.45 5.83 -5.17
CA VAL A 55 -38.57 4.76 -4.70
C VAL A 55 -37.93 4.01 -5.86
N ASP A 56 -38.70 3.70 -6.90
CA ASP A 56 -38.20 3.04 -8.11
C ASP A 56 -37.14 3.89 -8.83
N GLU A 57 -37.38 5.20 -8.94
CA GLU A 57 -36.44 6.13 -9.57
C GLU A 57 -35.12 6.21 -8.80
N LYS A 58 -35.18 6.36 -7.47
CA LYS A 58 -33.97 6.39 -6.63
C LYS A 58 -33.22 5.05 -6.64
N THR A 59 -33.94 3.94 -6.70
CA THR A 59 -33.34 2.60 -6.82
C THR A 59 -32.63 2.43 -8.16
N ARG A 60 -33.18 2.99 -9.24
CA ARG A 60 -32.55 2.99 -10.57
C ARG A 60 -31.28 3.84 -10.60
N GLU A 61 -31.33 5.05 -10.08
CA GLU A 61 -30.15 5.93 -9.95
C GLU A 61 -29.02 5.24 -9.17
N MET A 62 -29.37 4.58 -8.07
CA MET A 62 -28.39 3.81 -7.27
C MET A 62 -27.76 2.67 -8.07
N LYS A 63 -28.54 1.93 -8.88
CA LYS A 63 -28.00 0.87 -9.74
C LYS A 63 -27.05 1.42 -10.80
N GLU A 64 -27.47 2.48 -11.51
CA GLU A 64 -26.63 3.11 -12.54
C GLU A 64 -25.34 3.71 -11.97
N PHE A 65 -25.38 4.14 -10.71
CA PHE A 65 -24.20 4.64 -9.99
C PHE A 65 -23.24 3.52 -9.57
N LEU A 66 -23.79 2.37 -9.14
CA LEU A 66 -23.01 1.17 -8.82
C LEU A 66 -22.37 0.56 -10.08
N ASP A 67 -23.05 0.59 -11.23
CA ASP A 67 -22.50 0.13 -12.50
C ASP A 67 -21.33 1.00 -13.01
N LYS A 68 -21.29 2.27 -12.56
CA LYS A 68 -20.17 3.20 -12.82
C LYS A 68 -19.08 3.14 -11.75
N ALA A 69 -19.21 2.27 -10.76
CA ALA A 69 -18.20 2.15 -9.71
C ALA A 69 -16.88 1.68 -10.31
N PRO A 70 -15.76 2.36 -10.03
CA PRO A 70 -14.47 1.95 -10.55
C PRO A 70 -14.08 0.60 -9.93
N ASN A 71 -13.57 -0.32 -10.75
CA ASN A 71 -13.10 -1.63 -10.31
C ASN A 71 -12.08 -1.46 -9.17
N ALA A 72 -12.35 -2.06 -8.01
CA ALA A 72 -11.53 -1.85 -6.80
C ALA A 72 -10.04 -2.21 -7.01
N SER A 73 -9.72 -3.14 -7.92
CA SER A 73 -8.34 -3.49 -8.28
C SER A 73 -7.64 -2.43 -9.13
N GLU A 74 -8.38 -1.69 -9.97
CA GLU A 74 -7.87 -0.70 -10.93
C GLU A 74 -7.86 0.72 -10.33
N ALA A 75 -8.80 0.97 -9.42
CA ALA A 75 -8.95 2.21 -8.65
C ALA A 75 -7.84 2.40 -7.60
N LEU A 76 -7.28 1.30 -7.07
CA LEU A 76 -6.21 1.30 -6.06
C LEU A 76 -4.80 1.25 -6.65
N ALA A 77 -4.67 1.12 -7.98
CA ALA A 77 -3.38 1.11 -8.67
C ALA A 77 -2.98 2.55 -9.03
N MET A 78 -2.23 3.22 -8.16
CA MET A 78 -1.30 4.27 -8.60
C MET A 78 0.11 3.75 -8.43
N ASP A 79 0.94 4.04 -9.45
CA ASP A 79 2.39 3.96 -9.42
C ASP A 79 2.91 4.89 -8.30
N GLY A 80 2.91 4.40 -7.06
CA GLY A 80 3.74 5.00 -6.02
C GLY A 80 5.21 4.93 -6.45
N PRO A 81 6.14 5.65 -5.80
CA PRO A 81 7.56 5.37 -6.00
C PRO A 81 7.82 3.95 -5.49
N SER A 82 7.68 2.97 -6.39
CA SER A 82 7.65 1.54 -6.10
C SER A 82 9.06 0.99 -5.83
N GLY A 83 10.08 1.72 -6.28
CA GLY A 83 11.45 1.40 -5.97
C GLY A 83 11.89 2.11 -4.69
N GLY A 84 12.57 1.41 -3.79
CA GLY A 84 13.41 2.06 -2.79
C GLY A 84 14.37 3.10 -3.40
N LEU A 85 15.09 3.85 -2.56
CA LEU A 85 15.96 4.89 -3.08
C LEU A 85 17.16 4.29 -3.85
N PRO A 86 17.55 4.88 -4.99
CA PRO A 86 18.77 4.48 -5.66
C PRO A 86 19.97 4.75 -4.76
N LEU A 87 20.90 3.80 -4.74
CA LEU A 87 22.10 3.86 -3.95
C LEU A 87 23.21 4.57 -4.74
N PRO A 88 24.08 5.35 -4.08
CA PRO A 88 25.24 5.93 -4.73
C PRO A 88 26.17 4.81 -5.22
N THR A 89 26.46 4.84 -6.52
CA THR A 89 27.32 3.88 -7.22
C THR A 89 28.36 4.61 -8.05
N SER A 90 29.62 4.17 -7.98
CA SER A 90 30.66 4.54 -8.94
C SER A 90 30.56 3.68 -10.20
N GLU A 91 31.28 4.06 -11.26
CA GLU A 91 31.42 3.22 -12.45
C GLU A 91 31.96 1.84 -12.07
N LEU A 92 31.32 0.79 -12.59
CA LEU A 92 31.70 -0.60 -12.35
C LEU A 92 32.58 -1.08 -13.50
N VAL A 93 33.88 -1.21 -13.28
CA VAL A 93 34.83 -1.71 -14.28
C VAL A 93 35.22 -3.14 -13.92
N GLY A 94 35.03 -4.09 -14.84
CA GLY A 94 35.58 -5.45 -14.73
C GLY A 94 34.70 -6.55 -14.13
N GLU A 95 33.47 -6.27 -13.67
CA GLU A 95 32.62 -7.26 -12.97
C GLU A 95 31.35 -7.68 -13.73
N GLY A 96 31.34 -7.50 -15.05
CA GLY A 96 30.15 -7.75 -15.89
C GLY A 96 29.64 -9.19 -15.88
N ALA A 97 30.53 -10.18 -15.75
CA ALA A 97 30.13 -11.59 -15.72
C ALA A 97 29.37 -11.96 -14.44
N ALA A 98 29.91 -11.61 -13.27
CA ALA A 98 29.28 -11.87 -11.98
C ALA A 98 27.92 -11.15 -11.86
N ARG A 99 27.83 -9.89 -12.32
CA ARG A 99 26.55 -9.17 -12.35
C ARG A 99 25.50 -9.87 -13.21
N LYS A 100 25.88 -10.35 -14.40
CA LYS A 100 24.98 -11.10 -15.31
C LYS A 100 24.50 -12.40 -14.69
N GLU A 101 25.39 -13.13 -14.02
CA GLU A 101 25.05 -14.38 -13.35
C GLU A 101 24.06 -14.15 -12.18
N ILE A 102 24.35 -13.16 -11.32
CA ILE A 102 23.44 -12.80 -10.23
C ILE A 102 22.09 -12.36 -10.79
N TRP A 103 22.07 -11.55 -11.86
CA TRP A 103 20.85 -11.13 -12.53
C TRP A 103 20.05 -12.32 -13.07
N ALA A 104 20.71 -13.26 -13.75
CA ALA A 104 20.05 -14.46 -14.27
C ALA A 104 19.42 -15.30 -13.14
N CYS A 105 20.12 -15.47 -12.02
CA CYS A 105 19.59 -16.15 -10.85
C CYS A 105 18.39 -15.42 -10.22
N LEU A 106 18.42 -14.09 -10.12
CA LEU A 106 17.30 -13.30 -9.60
C LEU A 106 16.04 -13.40 -10.46
N MET A 107 16.21 -13.70 -11.75
CA MET A 107 15.11 -13.83 -12.70
C MET A 107 14.51 -15.25 -12.76
N GLN A 108 15.01 -16.21 -11.99
CA GLN A 108 14.39 -17.53 -11.83
C GLN A 108 13.33 -17.50 -10.72
N GLU A 109 12.17 -18.14 -10.93
CA GLU A 109 11.08 -18.12 -9.94
C GLU A 109 11.39 -18.98 -8.70
N GLU A 110 12.21 -20.01 -8.89
CA GLU A 110 12.58 -20.99 -7.87
C GLU A 110 13.63 -20.44 -6.89
N VAL A 111 14.40 -19.42 -7.31
CA VAL A 111 15.48 -18.83 -6.52
C VAL A 111 14.92 -17.79 -5.56
N LYS A 112 14.88 -18.13 -4.27
CA LYS A 112 14.39 -17.23 -3.20
C LYS A 112 15.48 -16.39 -2.55
N LYS A 113 16.74 -16.83 -2.60
CA LYS A 113 17.88 -16.23 -1.90
C LYS A 113 19.17 -16.44 -2.69
N ILE A 114 20.02 -15.42 -2.70
CA ILE A 114 21.35 -15.48 -3.31
C ILE A 114 22.37 -14.99 -2.28
N GLY A 115 23.47 -15.74 -2.14
CA GLY A 115 24.62 -15.35 -1.33
C GLY A 115 25.81 -15.02 -2.24
N VAL A 116 26.39 -13.83 -2.08
CA VAL A 116 27.62 -13.42 -2.77
C VAL A 116 28.76 -13.41 -1.76
N TRP A 117 29.81 -14.21 -1.99
CA TRP A 117 30.92 -14.38 -1.05
C TRP A 117 32.28 -14.34 -1.77
N GLY A 118 33.38 -14.23 -1.02
CA GLY A 118 34.76 -14.28 -1.53
C GLY A 118 35.69 -13.29 -0.82
N MET A 119 36.87 -13.06 -1.39
CA MET A 119 37.92 -12.22 -0.81
C MET A 119 37.46 -10.77 -0.53
N GLY A 120 38.03 -10.13 0.49
CA GLY A 120 37.76 -8.72 0.81
C GLY A 120 38.11 -7.78 -0.35
N ASP A 121 37.51 -6.59 -0.37
CA ASP A 121 37.78 -5.49 -1.31
C ASP A 121 37.58 -5.77 -2.81
N VAL A 122 37.06 -6.93 -3.18
CA VAL A 122 36.76 -7.26 -4.58
C VAL A 122 35.62 -6.39 -5.16
N GLY A 123 34.75 -5.83 -4.32
CA GLY A 123 33.62 -5.01 -4.80
C GLY A 123 32.24 -5.66 -4.72
N LYS A 124 32.09 -6.77 -3.99
CA LYS A 124 30.80 -7.50 -3.82
C LYS A 124 29.62 -6.59 -3.47
N THR A 125 29.80 -5.74 -2.45
CA THR A 125 28.76 -4.78 -2.04
C THR A 125 28.49 -3.76 -3.15
N THR A 126 29.51 -3.37 -3.92
CA THR A 126 29.37 -2.46 -5.06
C THR A 126 28.53 -3.10 -6.18
N ILE A 127 28.80 -4.36 -6.56
CA ILE A 127 27.95 -5.09 -7.52
C ILE A 127 26.49 -5.12 -7.05
N MET A 128 26.25 -5.46 -5.79
CA MET A 128 24.90 -5.56 -5.25
C MET A 128 24.17 -4.20 -5.24
N LYS A 129 24.88 -3.08 -5.05
CA LYS A 129 24.29 -1.73 -5.19
C LYS A 129 23.86 -1.43 -6.62
N HIS A 130 24.66 -1.83 -7.62
CA HIS A 130 24.30 -1.69 -9.04
C HIS A 130 23.07 -2.53 -9.38
N ILE A 131 23.03 -3.78 -8.92
CA ILE A 131 21.88 -4.67 -9.11
C ILE A 131 20.64 -4.13 -8.43
N HIS A 132 20.75 -3.63 -7.19
CA HIS A 132 19.65 -2.93 -6.51
C HIS A 132 19.09 -1.81 -7.39
N ASN A 133 19.95 -0.93 -7.91
CA ASN A 133 19.52 0.18 -8.76
C ASN A 133 18.86 -0.27 -10.08
N ASP A 134 19.25 -1.41 -10.63
CA ASP A 134 18.57 -2.00 -11.80
C ASP A 134 17.21 -2.58 -11.42
N LEU A 135 17.13 -3.29 -10.28
CA LEU A 135 15.89 -3.87 -9.77
C LEU A 135 14.82 -2.80 -9.48
N LEU A 136 15.22 -1.58 -9.12
CA LEU A 136 14.30 -0.44 -8.98
C LEU A 136 13.57 -0.06 -10.27
N LYS A 137 14.13 -0.42 -11.43
CA LYS A 137 13.57 -0.14 -12.76
C LYS A 137 12.77 -1.32 -13.31
N GLU A 138 12.86 -2.47 -12.65
CA GLU A 138 12.24 -3.71 -13.06
C GLU A 138 10.85 -3.84 -12.44
N GLN A 139 9.85 -4.26 -13.22
CA GLN A 139 8.46 -4.35 -12.73
C GLN A 139 8.17 -5.69 -12.04
N ARG A 140 9.11 -6.64 -12.07
CA ARG A 140 8.97 -7.97 -11.48
C ARG A 140 8.76 -7.94 -9.96
N PHE A 141 9.35 -6.97 -9.27
CA PHE A 141 9.33 -6.92 -7.81
C PHE A 141 8.41 -5.78 -7.34
N GLU A 142 7.44 -6.10 -6.47
CA GLU A 142 6.56 -5.07 -5.89
C GLU A 142 7.38 -4.04 -5.09
N ARG A 143 8.41 -4.50 -4.38
CA ARG A 143 9.26 -3.67 -3.53
C ARG A 143 10.71 -4.16 -3.56
N VAL A 144 11.63 -3.20 -3.61
CA VAL A 144 13.07 -3.44 -3.52
C VAL A 144 13.62 -2.56 -2.40
N ILE A 145 14.21 -3.17 -1.38
CA ILE A 145 14.75 -2.49 -0.20
C ILE A 145 16.24 -2.83 -0.01
N TRP A 146 16.97 -1.92 0.63
CA TRP A 146 18.35 -2.13 1.02
C TRP A 146 18.48 -2.04 2.55
N VAL A 147 18.99 -3.10 3.18
CA VAL A 147 19.20 -3.17 4.64
C VAL A 147 20.63 -3.64 4.91
N THR A 148 21.34 -2.92 5.77
CA THR A 148 22.71 -3.26 6.18
C THR A 148 22.67 -3.97 7.53
N ILE A 149 23.26 -5.17 7.59
CA ILE A 149 23.38 -5.94 8.85
C ILE A 149 24.77 -5.68 9.44
N SER A 150 24.81 -5.18 10.68
CA SER A 150 26.06 -4.99 11.42
C SER A 150 26.64 -6.31 11.94
N LYS A 151 27.95 -6.30 12.25
CA LYS A 151 28.65 -7.45 12.85
C LYS A 151 28.05 -7.81 14.21
N GLU A 152 27.68 -6.80 15.00
CA GLU A 152 26.83 -6.98 16.18
C GLU A 152 25.42 -7.32 15.70
N PHE A 153 25.18 -8.62 15.51
CA PHE A 153 23.92 -9.12 15.00
C PHE A 153 22.82 -8.99 16.06
N ASN A 154 21.73 -8.31 15.71
CA ASN A 154 20.54 -8.19 16.54
C ASN A 154 19.30 -8.36 15.68
N VAL A 155 18.55 -9.45 15.92
CA VAL A 155 17.36 -9.81 15.15
C VAL A 155 16.29 -8.72 15.21
N MET A 156 16.05 -8.14 16.40
CA MET A 156 15.04 -7.08 16.57
C MET A 156 15.40 -5.85 15.75
N LYS A 157 16.68 -5.46 15.75
CA LYS A 157 17.17 -4.33 14.94
C LYS A 157 16.99 -4.59 13.45
N VAL A 158 17.32 -5.79 12.97
CA VAL A 158 17.16 -6.14 11.54
C VAL A 158 15.69 -6.12 11.14
N GLN A 159 14.80 -6.67 11.97
CA GLN A 159 13.35 -6.61 11.73
C GLN A 159 12.84 -5.18 11.72
N ASP A 160 13.32 -4.35 12.63
CA ASP A 160 13.00 -2.93 12.72
C ASP A 160 13.44 -2.16 11.47
N ASP A 161 14.66 -2.41 10.99
CA ASP A 161 15.21 -1.77 9.79
C ASP A 161 14.42 -2.20 8.54
N ILE A 162 14.07 -3.48 8.41
CA ILE A 162 13.20 -4.01 7.33
C ILE A 162 11.80 -3.38 7.40
N ALA A 163 11.18 -3.37 8.57
CA ALA A 163 9.85 -2.81 8.75
C ALA A 163 9.83 -1.32 8.42
N SER A 164 10.88 -0.58 8.80
CA SER A 164 11.03 0.84 8.50
C SER A 164 11.22 1.07 7.00
N ALA A 165 12.08 0.27 6.35
CA ALA A 165 12.30 0.34 4.89
C ALA A 165 11.02 0.03 4.08
N LEU A 166 10.18 -0.86 4.60
CA LEU A 166 8.88 -1.21 4.01
C LEU A 166 7.74 -0.26 4.45
N LYS A 167 8.02 0.71 5.32
CA LYS A 167 7.04 1.63 5.95
C LYS A 167 5.91 0.91 6.71
N LEU A 168 6.20 -0.26 7.28
CA LEU A 168 5.24 -1.07 8.05
C LEU A 168 5.05 -0.56 9.49
N LYS A 169 5.91 0.34 9.98
CA LYS A 169 5.80 0.90 11.35
C LYS A 169 4.74 1.98 11.48
N GLU A 170 4.35 2.65 10.40
CA GLU A 170 3.25 3.62 10.40
C GLU A 170 1.89 2.93 10.56
N ASP A 171 1.78 1.66 10.17
CA ASP A 171 0.58 0.82 10.32
C ASP A 171 0.35 0.35 11.79
N LEU A 172 1.39 0.34 12.64
CA LEU A 172 1.32 -0.18 14.02
C LEU A 172 1.04 0.89 15.09
N ALA A 173 1.05 2.17 14.72
CA ALA A 173 0.73 3.26 15.64
C ALA A 173 -0.79 3.54 15.76
N ILE A 174 -1.62 2.79 15.03
CA ILE A 174 -3.07 3.05 14.92
C ILE A 174 -3.91 2.10 15.80
N GLU A 175 -3.31 1.14 16.50
CA GLU A 175 -3.98 0.53 17.65
C GLU A 175 -3.34 1.01 18.95
N GLY A 176 -4.15 1.66 19.78
CA GLY A 176 -3.84 1.99 21.16
C GLY A 176 -3.68 0.75 22.03
N VAL A 177 -2.70 -0.10 21.71
CA VAL A 177 -2.09 -1.02 22.66
C VAL A 177 -0.94 -0.24 23.28
N LEU A 178 -1.20 0.33 24.45
CA LEU A 178 -0.17 0.62 25.44
C LEU A 178 0.68 -0.64 25.61
N VAL A 179 1.79 -0.76 24.88
CA VAL A 179 2.90 -1.58 25.36
C VAL A 179 3.43 -0.81 26.56
N LEU A 180 2.92 -1.19 27.73
CA LEU A 180 3.43 -0.76 29.01
C LEU A 180 4.95 -0.84 28.95
N ARG A 181 5.60 0.32 29.09
CA ARG A 181 7.03 0.40 29.43
C ARG A 181 7.21 -0.38 30.73
N GLY A 182 7.59 -1.65 30.60
CA GLY A 182 8.04 -2.47 31.71
C GLY A 182 9.49 -2.12 32.03
N ASN A 183 9.69 -1.12 32.88
CA ASN A 183 10.87 -1.10 33.73
C ASN A 183 10.81 -2.33 34.63
N SER A 184 11.82 -3.20 34.55
CA SER A 184 12.15 -4.15 35.62
C SER A 184 13.64 -4.35 35.65
N LYS A 185 14.17 -4.04 36.83
CA LYS A 185 15.54 -4.06 37.31
C LYS A 185 15.88 -5.50 37.74
N LEU A 186 17.17 -5.87 37.69
CA LEU A 186 17.82 -7.01 38.38
C LEU A 186 17.33 -8.40 37.91
N ILE A 187 18.19 -9.38 37.66
CA ILE A 187 19.40 -9.81 38.40
C ILE A 187 20.50 -10.15 37.39
#